data_AF-A0A7S2ARK0-F1
#
_entry.id   AF-A0A7S2ARK0-F1
#
_cell.length_a   1.000
_cell.length_b   1.000
_cell.length_c   1.000
_cell.angle_alpha   90.00
_cell.angle_beta   90.00
_cell.angle_gamma   90.00
#
_symmetry.space_group_name_H-M   'P 1'
#
loop_
_entity.id
_entity.type
_entity.pdbx_description
1 polymer ?
#
loop_
_entity_poly.entity_id
_entity_poly.type
_entity_poly.pdbx_seq_one_letter_code
_entity_poly.pdbx_strand_id
1 'polypeptide(L)'
;GHAWAATVFGDVSPAGKLPVMFPASKEHAFVQRAADTEKGEDPNTISYTEGMATSYRNNALKPAFPFGHGLSYTTFSYGQPRILEGCAAKVCVGLNVTNTGSRSGSEVAQAYLQFPNVAKMPLRVLRGFQKTRVLSPGESHDLVFAF
;
A
#
# COMPACT_ATOMS: atom_id res chain seq x y z
N GLY A 1 -23.87 -4.46 13.10
CA GLY A 1 -23.35 -5.73 13.65
C GLY A 1 -22.94 -6.73 12.59
N HIS A 2 -23.78 -6.99 11.58
CA HIS A 2 -23.58 -8.08 10.60
C HIS A 2 -22.19 -8.17 9.96
N ALA A 3 -21.60 -7.06 9.48
CA ALA A 3 -20.27 -7.09 8.86
C ALA A 3 -19.16 -7.56 9.83
N TRP A 4 -19.24 -7.14 11.09
CA TRP A 4 -18.32 -7.58 12.14
C TRP A 4 -18.50 -9.05 12.46
N ALA A 5 -19.75 -9.50 12.65
CA ALA A 5 -20.04 -10.91 12.92
C ALA A 5 -19.56 -11.79 11.76
N ALA A 6 -19.92 -11.46 10.52
CA ALA A 6 -19.51 -12.20 9.32
C ALA A 6 -17.99 -12.28 9.17
N THR A 7 -17.26 -11.23 9.57
CA THR A 7 -15.80 -11.25 9.54
C THR A 7 -15.25 -12.08 10.70
N VAL A 8 -15.62 -11.79 11.94
CA VAL A 8 -15.09 -12.45 13.15
C VAL A 8 -15.35 -13.96 13.14
N PHE A 9 -16.51 -14.40 12.64
CA PHE A 9 -16.86 -15.81 12.52
C PHE A 9 -16.37 -16.45 11.20
N GLY A 10 -15.76 -15.68 10.31
CA GLY A 10 -15.11 -16.20 9.11
C GLY A 10 -16.04 -16.54 7.94
N ASP A 11 -17.29 -16.08 7.98
CA ASP A 11 -18.24 -16.13 6.85
C ASP A 11 -17.69 -15.34 5.65
N VAL A 12 -16.95 -14.26 5.92
CA VAL A 12 -16.22 -13.47 4.94
C VAL A 12 -14.79 -13.24 5.40
N SER A 13 -13.81 -13.47 4.50
CA SER A 13 -12.41 -13.15 4.80
C SER A 13 -12.16 -11.64 4.78
N PRO A 14 -11.44 -11.07 5.77
CA PRO A 14 -11.03 -9.67 5.71
C PRO A 14 -10.12 -9.44 4.51
N ALA A 15 -10.37 -8.33 3.82
CA ALA A 15 -9.64 -7.94 2.61
C ALA A 15 -9.32 -6.45 2.57
N GLY A 16 -9.43 -5.76 3.71
CA GLY A 16 -9.08 -4.35 3.85
C GLY A 16 -7.57 -4.17 3.92
N LYS A 17 -7.05 -3.08 3.33
CA LYS A 17 -5.65 -2.67 3.43
C LYS A 17 -5.57 -1.26 4.02
N LEU A 18 -4.56 -0.99 4.84
CA LEU A 18 -4.40 0.30 5.49
C LEU A 18 -4.13 1.42 4.47
N PRO A 19 -4.93 2.51 4.46
CA PRO A 19 -4.69 3.66 3.60
C PRO A 19 -3.62 4.61 4.17
N VAL A 20 -3.10 4.33 5.37
CA VAL A 20 -2.08 5.12 6.06
C VAL A 20 -1.10 4.18 6.76
N MET A 21 0.12 4.65 7.00
CA MET A 21 1.09 3.96 7.85
C MET A 21 0.77 4.22 9.33
N PHE A 22 0.81 3.18 10.17
CA PHE A 22 0.80 3.35 11.62
C PHE A 22 2.23 3.28 12.16
N PRO A 23 2.68 4.30 12.92
CA PRO A 23 4.06 4.39 13.39
C PRO A 23 4.33 3.39 14.53
N ALA A 24 5.58 2.94 14.63
CA ALA A 24 6.01 2.04 15.71
C ALA A 24 6.08 2.72 17.09
N SER A 25 6.29 4.04 17.11
CA SER A 25 6.38 4.85 18.32
C SER A 25 6.06 6.32 18.01
N LYS A 26 6.01 7.18 19.02
CA LYS A 26 5.75 8.62 18.83
C LYS A 26 6.86 9.31 18.02
N GLU A 27 8.10 8.85 18.16
CA GLU A 27 9.28 9.38 17.45
C GLU A 27 9.27 9.00 15.96
N HIS A 28 8.56 7.92 15.62
CA HIS A 28 8.32 7.50 14.24
C HIS A 28 6.95 7.94 13.72
N ALA A 29 6.14 8.60 14.55
CA ALA A 29 4.94 9.26 14.09
C ALA A 29 5.35 10.45 13.25
N PHE A 30 4.66 10.63 12.13
CA PHE A 30 4.79 11.86 11.38
C PHE A 30 4.12 12.97 12.19
N VAL A 31 4.93 13.78 12.86
CA VAL A 31 4.50 14.98 13.57
C VAL A 31 5.20 16.16 12.93
N GLN A 32 4.43 17.17 12.52
CA GLN A 32 5.03 18.39 12.02
C GLN A 32 5.85 19.04 13.12
N ARG A 33 7.09 19.39 12.77
CA ARG A 33 7.95 20.15 13.68
C ARG A 33 7.28 21.50 13.94
N ALA A 34 7.11 21.83 15.23
CA ALA A 34 6.68 23.16 15.63
C ALA A 34 7.76 24.19 15.24
N ALA A 35 7.32 25.41 14.90
CA ALA A 35 8.23 26.51 14.61
C ALA A 35 9.19 26.73 15.78
N ASP A 36 10.48 26.80 15.47
CA ASP A 36 11.55 27.03 16.41
C ASP A 36 11.80 28.53 16.54
N THR A 37 11.04 29.14 17.44
CA THR A 37 11.05 30.58 17.68
C THR A 37 12.43 31.08 18.13
N GLU A 38 13.25 30.22 18.75
CA GLU A 38 14.63 30.53 19.13
C GLU A 38 15.56 30.70 17.92
N LYS A 39 15.20 30.10 16.78
CA LYS A 39 15.88 30.29 15.48
C LYS A 39 15.22 31.35 14.60
N GLY A 40 14.24 32.09 15.13
CA GLY A 40 13.52 33.13 14.41
C GLY A 40 12.46 32.61 13.44
N GLU A 41 12.03 31.34 13.57
CA GLU A 41 10.90 30.83 12.80
C GLU A 41 9.60 31.46 13.32
N ASP A 42 8.71 31.91 12.42
CA ASP A 42 7.42 32.49 12.77
C ASP A 42 6.49 31.42 13.37
N PRO A 43 6.00 31.58 14.62
CA PRO A 43 5.12 30.62 15.26
C PRO A 43 3.77 30.43 14.55
N ASN A 44 3.37 31.35 13.68
CA ASN A 44 2.17 31.24 12.86
C ASN A 44 2.42 30.57 11.51
N THR A 45 3.67 30.24 11.19
CA THR A 45 4.06 29.62 9.92
C THR A 45 4.57 28.20 10.18
N ILE A 46 3.95 27.22 9.52
CA ILE A 46 4.37 25.82 9.59
C ILE A 46 5.09 25.47 8.29
N SER A 47 6.38 25.14 8.40
CA SER A 47 7.22 24.77 7.25
C SER A 47 7.25 23.26 7.04
N TYR A 48 6.82 22.81 5.87
CA TYR A 48 6.78 21.40 5.46
C TYR A 48 8.14 20.97 4.90
N THR A 49 9.14 20.88 5.79
CA THR A 49 10.53 20.56 5.42
C THR A 49 10.72 19.15 4.84
N GLU A 50 9.79 18.24 5.14
CA GLU A 50 9.77 16.86 4.66
C GLU A 50 9.41 16.73 3.17
N GLY A 51 8.78 17.74 2.58
CA GLY A 51 8.28 17.71 1.20
C GLY A 51 7.46 16.45 0.90
N MET A 52 7.90 15.65 -0.08
CA MET A 52 7.21 14.42 -0.49
C MET A 52 7.53 13.19 0.38
N ALA A 53 8.45 13.30 1.32
CA ALA A 53 8.84 12.21 2.23
C ALA A 53 7.88 12.13 3.42
N THR A 54 6.60 11.90 3.12
CA THR A 54 5.53 11.74 4.11
C THR A 54 5.12 10.27 4.27
N SER A 55 4.78 9.87 5.50
CA SER A 55 4.27 8.52 5.80
C SER A 55 5.19 7.41 5.25
N TYR A 56 4.63 6.42 4.54
CA TYR A 56 5.36 5.29 3.96
C TYR A 56 6.43 5.67 2.92
N ARG A 57 6.41 6.91 2.41
CA ARG A 57 7.42 7.42 1.47
C ARG A 57 8.72 7.82 2.18
N ASN A 58 8.68 7.95 3.50
CA ASN A 58 9.82 8.29 4.33
C ASN A 58 10.48 7.02 4.89
N ASN A 59 11.65 6.66 4.36
CA ASN A 59 12.38 5.48 4.82
C ASN A 59 12.96 5.61 6.23
N ALA A 60 13.03 6.83 6.79
CA ALA A 60 13.49 7.03 8.16
C ALA A 60 12.42 6.68 9.20
N LEU A 61 11.14 6.63 8.80
CA LEU A 61 10.05 6.26 9.69
C LEU A 61 9.91 4.75 9.77
N LYS A 62 9.78 4.23 11.00
CA LYS A 62 9.56 2.80 11.24
C LYS A 62 8.07 2.53 11.48
N PRO A 63 7.40 1.74 10.63
CA PRO A 63 6.00 1.37 10.84
C PRO A 63 5.83 0.24 11.85
N ALA A 64 4.80 0.30 12.69
CA ALA A 64 4.20 -0.88 13.31
C ALA A 64 3.37 -1.64 12.28
N PHE A 65 2.57 -0.91 11.50
CA PHE A 65 1.85 -1.44 10.34
C PHE A 65 2.11 -0.54 9.12
N PRO A 66 2.71 -1.07 8.05
CA PRO A 66 3.01 -0.27 6.87
C PRO A 66 1.73 0.12 6.11
N PHE A 67 1.84 1.15 5.28
CA PHE A 67 0.81 1.46 4.29
C PHE A 67 0.53 0.22 3.42
N GLY A 68 -0.75 -0.02 3.11
CA GLY A 68 -1.17 -1.15 2.31
C GLY A 68 -1.16 -2.49 3.07
N HIS A 69 -0.83 -2.51 4.37
CA HIS A 69 -0.91 -3.71 5.20
C HIS A 69 -2.35 -4.16 5.42
N GLY A 70 -2.59 -5.47 5.43
CA GLY A 70 -3.88 -6.04 5.79
C GLY A 70 -3.86 -7.55 5.60
N LEU A 71 -4.32 -8.26 6.61
CA LEU A 71 -4.33 -9.71 6.65
C LEU A 71 -5.61 -10.28 6.02
N SER A 72 -5.59 -11.59 5.77
CA SER A 72 -6.71 -12.39 5.26
C SER A 72 -6.73 -13.73 6.01
N TYR A 73 -7.87 -14.42 6.03
CA TYR A 73 -7.97 -15.79 6.53
C TYR A 73 -7.47 -16.84 5.54
N THR A 74 -7.05 -16.41 4.35
CA THR A 74 -6.37 -17.24 3.36
C THR A 74 -5.06 -16.59 2.93
N THR A 75 -4.22 -17.34 2.23
CA THR A 75 -2.93 -16.88 1.70
C THR A 75 -3.02 -16.68 0.18
N PHE A 76 -2.24 -15.74 -0.34
CA PHE A 76 -2.14 -15.48 -1.78
C PHE A 76 -0.69 -15.51 -2.23
N SER A 77 -0.45 -16.06 -3.42
CA SER A 77 0.82 -15.94 -4.12
C SER A 77 0.70 -14.98 -5.29
N TYR A 78 1.79 -14.27 -5.54
CA TYR A 78 1.93 -13.33 -6.63
C TYR A 78 2.85 -13.97 -7.67
N GLY A 79 2.35 -14.10 -8.89
CA GLY A 79 3.15 -14.56 -10.03
C GLY A 79 4.19 -13.52 -10.46
N GLN A 80 4.96 -13.86 -11.48
CA GLN A 80 5.92 -12.92 -12.07
C GLN A 80 5.18 -11.81 -12.83
N PRO A 81 5.47 -10.52 -12.56
CA PRO A 81 4.91 -9.43 -13.34
C PRO A 81 5.45 -9.47 -14.77
N ARG A 82 4.56 -9.25 -15.75
CA ARG A 82 4.89 -9.27 -17.18
C ARG A 82 4.43 -7.99 -17.86
N ILE A 83 5.22 -7.47 -18.79
CA ILE A 83 4.78 -6.37 -19.66
C ILE A 83 3.84 -6.95 -20.70
N LEU A 84 2.71 -6.28 -20.91
CA LEU A 84 1.72 -6.65 -21.93
C LEU A 84 1.87 -5.74 -23.15
N GLU A 85 1.87 -6.34 -24.34
CA GLU A 85 1.87 -5.60 -25.60
C GLU A 85 0.45 -5.20 -26.03
N GLY A 86 0.35 -4.17 -26.86
CA GLY A 86 -0.92 -3.78 -27.50
C GLY A 86 -1.94 -3.11 -26.60
N CYS A 87 -1.52 -2.57 -25.43
CA CYS A 87 -2.43 -1.81 -24.58
C CYS A 87 -2.43 -0.31 -24.91
N ALA A 88 -3.53 0.37 -24.59
CA ALA A 88 -3.69 1.81 -24.89
C ALA A 88 -2.85 2.73 -23.99
N ALA A 89 -2.44 2.25 -22.81
CA ALA A 89 -1.59 3.00 -21.89
C ALA A 89 -0.11 2.90 -22.29
N LYS A 90 0.76 3.72 -21.67
CA LYS A 90 2.19 3.70 -22.02
C LYS A 90 2.85 2.40 -21.60
N VAL A 91 2.45 1.86 -20.45
CA VAL A 91 2.93 0.58 -19.94
C VAL A 91 1.77 -0.18 -19.32
N CYS A 92 1.59 -1.44 -19.71
CA CYS A 92 0.69 -2.35 -19.02
C CYS A 92 1.45 -3.51 -18.38
N VAL A 93 1.16 -3.77 -17.10
CA VAL A 93 1.76 -4.84 -16.33
C VAL A 93 0.68 -5.84 -15.96
N GLY A 94 0.81 -7.06 -16.48
CA GLY A 94 0.02 -8.22 -16.08
C GLY A 94 0.60 -8.88 -14.84
N LEU A 95 -0.26 -9.28 -13.90
CA LEU A 95 0.12 -9.98 -12.69
C LEU A 95 -0.91 -11.05 -12.36
N ASN A 96 -0.47 -12.30 -12.27
CA ASN A 96 -1.33 -13.38 -11.81
C ASN A 96 -1.33 -13.42 -10.28
N VAL A 97 -2.51 -13.44 -9.66
CA VAL A 97 -2.67 -13.60 -8.21
C VAL A 97 -3.45 -14.88 -7.96
N THR A 98 -2.90 -15.78 -7.15
CA THR A 98 -3.50 -17.09 -6.85
C THR A 98 -3.80 -17.22 -5.36
N ASN A 99 -4.99 -17.69 -5.02
CA ASN A 99 -5.31 -18.07 -3.65
C ASN A 99 -4.68 -19.44 -3.35
N THR A 100 -3.71 -19.47 -2.45
CA THR A 100 -2.96 -20.68 -2.09
C THR A 100 -3.39 -21.28 -0.76
N GLY A 101 -4.33 -20.66 -0.06
CA GLY A 101 -4.84 -21.16 1.21
C GLY A 101 -6.10 -22.02 1.06
N SER A 102 -6.73 -22.32 2.19
CA SER A 102 -7.88 -23.23 2.29
C SER A 102 -9.24 -22.53 2.36
N ARG A 103 -9.28 -21.19 2.31
CA ARG A 103 -10.51 -20.40 2.40
C ARG A 103 -10.65 -19.47 1.21
N SER A 104 -11.89 -19.17 0.83
CA SER A 104 -12.15 -18.16 -0.18
C SER A 104 -11.84 -16.76 0.34
N GLY A 105 -11.31 -15.90 -0.52
CA GLY A 105 -10.97 -14.52 -0.14
C GLY A 105 -10.64 -13.63 -1.33
N SER A 106 -10.42 -12.35 -1.07
CA SER A 106 -9.96 -11.39 -2.07
C SER A 106 -8.65 -10.75 -1.64
N GLU A 107 -7.82 -10.39 -2.61
CA GLU A 107 -6.54 -9.72 -2.40
C GLU A 107 -6.51 -8.38 -3.12
N VAL A 108 -5.81 -7.40 -2.55
CA VAL A 108 -5.55 -6.10 -3.17
C VAL A 108 -4.07 -6.04 -3.56
N ALA A 109 -3.79 -6.30 -4.83
CA ALA A 109 -2.46 -6.15 -5.39
C ALA A 109 -2.14 -4.67 -5.62
N GLN A 110 -0.95 -4.24 -5.20
CA GLN A 110 -0.51 -2.85 -5.23
C GLN A 110 0.76 -2.73 -6.09
N ALA A 111 0.76 -1.80 -7.04
CA ALA A 111 1.87 -1.56 -7.94
C ALA A 111 2.60 -0.26 -7.58
N TYR A 112 3.90 -0.40 -7.30
CA TYR A 112 4.79 0.69 -6.89
C TYR A 112 5.83 0.94 -7.98
N LEU A 113 6.06 2.20 -8.31
CA LEU A 113 7.19 2.61 -9.15
C LEU A 113 8.34 3.12 -8.28
N GLN A 114 9.55 2.73 -8.67
CA GLN A 114 10.80 3.25 -8.13
C GLN A 114 11.47 4.10 -9.20
N PHE A 115 11.77 5.35 -8.86
CA PHE A 115 12.44 6.27 -9.76
C PHE A 115 13.96 6.15 -9.64
N PRO A 116 14.72 6.48 -10.70
CA PRO A 116 16.17 6.61 -10.61
C PRO A 116 16.59 7.62 -9.54
N ASN A 117 17.70 7.36 -8.85
CA ASN A 117 18.18 8.19 -7.73
C ASN A 117 18.39 9.68 -8.11
N VAL A 118 18.65 9.98 -9.39
CA VAL A 118 18.82 11.35 -9.90
C VAL A 118 17.54 12.20 -9.80
N ALA A 119 16.37 11.57 -9.68
CA ALA A 119 15.08 12.27 -9.71
C ALA A 119 14.68 12.90 -8.36
N LYS A 120 15.47 12.70 -7.28
CA LYS A 120 15.16 13.15 -5.90
C LYS A 120 13.71 12.80 -5.45
N MET A 121 13.14 11.74 -6.00
CA MET A 121 11.80 11.26 -5.67
C MET A 121 11.86 10.17 -4.59
N PRO A 122 10.78 9.97 -3.81
CA PRO A 122 10.70 8.86 -2.86
C PRO A 122 10.95 7.52 -3.55
N LEU A 123 11.58 6.58 -2.82
CA LEU A 123 12.04 5.30 -3.40
C LEU A 123 10.90 4.46 -4.00
N ARG A 124 9.70 4.50 -3.41
CA ARG A 124 8.56 3.71 -3.90
C ARG A 124 7.29 4.53 -3.83
N VAL A 125 6.66 4.77 -4.97
CA VAL A 125 5.40 5.51 -5.07
C VAL A 125 4.33 4.59 -5.63
N LEU A 126 3.23 4.41 -4.88
CA LEU A 126 2.06 3.68 -5.35
C LEU A 126 1.51 4.37 -6.61
N ARG A 127 1.32 3.62 -7.68
CA ARG A 127 0.76 4.13 -8.95
C ARG A 127 -0.54 3.47 -9.34
N GLY A 128 -0.80 2.26 -8.85
CA GLY A 128 -2.06 1.60 -9.06
C GLY A 128 -2.29 0.52 -8.01
N PHE A 129 -3.54 0.16 -7.79
CA PHE A 129 -3.92 -1.01 -7.03
C PHE A 129 -5.16 -1.62 -7.68
N GLN A 130 -5.28 -2.94 -7.60
CA GLN A 130 -6.46 -3.66 -8.04
C GLN A 130 -6.83 -4.73 -7.03
N LYS A 131 -8.13 -4.87 -6.81
CA LYS A 131 -8.68 -5.91 -5.97
C LYS A 131 -9.13 -7.07 -6.86
N THR A 132 -8.72 -8.28 -6.53
CA THR A 132 -9.26 -9.47 -7.17
C THR A 132 -10.75 -9.60 -6.85
N ARG A 133 -11.48 -10.31 -7.70
CA ARG A 133 -12.75 -10.93 -7.27
C ARG A 133 -12.49 -11.90 -6.09
N VAL A 134 -13.54 -12.45 -5.50
CA VAL A 134 -13.38 -13.55 -4.53
C VAL A 134 -12.81 -14.77 -5.26
N LEU A 135 -11.69 -15.26 -4.76
CA LEU A 135 -10.99 -16.44 -5.28
C LEU A 135 -11.22 -17.60 -4.32
N SER A 136 -11.66 -18.72 -4.86
CA SER A 136 -11.71 -20.00 -4.14
C SER A 136 -10.29 -20.55 -3.92
N PRO A 137 -10.08 -21.50 -3.00
CA PRO A 137 -8.80 -22.19 -2.86
C PRO A 137 -8.27 -22.72 -4.21
N GLY A 138 -7.03 -22.38 -4.54
CA GLY A 138 -6.37 -22.75 -5.81
C GLY A 138 -6.73 -21.89 -7.01
N GLU A 139 -7.67 -20.95 -6.89
CA GLU A 139 -8.13 -20.12 -7.99
C GLU A 139 -7.21 -18.92 -8.23
N SER A 140 -7.05 -18.55 -9.50
CA SER A 140 -6.21 -17.43 -9.94
C SER A 140 -7.02 -16.31 -10.62
N HIS A 141 -6.46 -15.10 -10.58
CA HIS A 141 -6.96 -13.93 -11.30
C HIS A 141 -5.78 -13.17 -11.93
N ASP A 142 -5.85 -12.93 -13.23
CA ASP A 142 -4.89 -12.06 -13.94
C ASP A 142 -5.32 -10.59 -13.84
N LEU A 143 -4.57 -9.82 -13.06
CA LEU A 143 -4.74 -8.38 -12.94
C LEU A 143 -3.91 -7.65 -13.98
N VAL A 144 -4.38 -6.48 -14.41
CA VAL A 144 -3.69 -5.64 -15.41
C VAL A 144 -3.58 -4.21 -14.92
N PHE A 145 -2.37 -3.76 -14.59
CA PHE A 145 -2.11 -2.37 -14.23
C PHE A 145 -1.72 -1.57 -15.46
N ALA A 146 -2.40 -0.46 -15.71
CA ALA A 146 -2.12 0.46 -16.81
C ALA A 146 -1.51 1.77 -16.26
N PHE A 147 -0.37 2.19 -16.81
CA PHE A 147 0.37 3.40 -16.43
C PHE A 147 0.55 4.37 -17.60
#